data_AF-C7QJI7-F1
#
_entry.id   AF-C7QJI7-F1
#
_cell.length_a   1.000
_cell.length_b   1.000
_cell.length_c   1.000
_cell.angle_alpha   90.00
_cell.angle_beta   90.00
_cell.angle_gamma   90.00
#
_symmetry.space_group_name_H-M   'P 1'
#
loop_
_entity.id
_entity.type
_entity.pdbx_description
1 polymer ?
#
loop_
_entity_poly.entity_id
_entity_poly.type
_entity_poly.pdbx_seq_one_letter_code
_entity_poly.pdbx_strand_id
1 'polypeptide(L)'
;MTAQAQLKSTVKSAVRHIAPGSWRRHPGVRTGEQLTRGERAADKMRNSMGSWMFVFVAVAFLAVWMTLNVLLDTSTGHTFDAYPFILLNLVLSCVAALQGAILLIAAKRSDQVASELAQHDYEADCQSREMLQVLTEEFATLRTQHAEQSQQLAELIARLPQG
;
A
#
# COMPACT_ATOMS: atom_id res chain seq x y z
N MET A 1 -33.56 -6.17 -25.42
CA MET A 1 -33.25 -5.55 -24.09
C MET A 1 -32.44 -6.46 -23.16
N THR A 2 -32.18 -7.72 -23.50
CA THR A 2 -31.47 -8.72 -22.67
C THR A 2 -29.94 -8.63 -22.71
N ALA A 3 -29.33 -8.22 -23.83
CA ALA A 3 -27.87 -8.16 -23.97
C ALA A 3 -27.19 -7.07 -23.10
N GLN A 4 -27.81 -5.89 -22.96
CA GLN A 4 -27.26 -4.82 -22.11
C GLN A 4 -27.32 -5.14 -20.62
N ALA A 5 -28.32 -5.92 -20.19
CA ALA A 5 -28.45 -6.33 -18.79
C ALA A 5 -27.36 -7.32 -18.39
N GLN A 6 -27.05 -8.30 -19.26
CA GLN A 6 -25.94 -9.23 -19.04
C GLN A 6 -24.58 -8.54 -19.05
N LEU A 7 -24.34 -7.63 -20.00
CA LEU A 7 -23.07 -6.89 -20.06
C LEU A 7 -22.81 -6.12 -18.77
N LYS A 8 -23.83 -5.42 -18.24
CA LYS A 8 -23.72 -4.68 -16.99
C LYS A 8 -23.47 -5.59 -15.78
N SER A 9 -24.09 -6.76 -15.71
CA SER A 9 -23.84 -7.69 -14.60
C SER A 9 -22.43 -8.29 -14.63
N THR A 10 -21.92 -8.61 -15.83
CA THR A 10 -20.56 -9.17 -16.01
C THR A 10 -19.49 -8.12 -15.72
N VAL A 11 -19.66 -6.90 -16.22
CA VAL A 11 -18.76 -5.78 -15.89
C VAL A 11 -18.79 -5.48 -14.39
N LYS A 12 -19.98 -5.49 -13.76
CA LYS A 12 -20.11 -5.25 -12.32
C LYS A 12 -19.48 -6.34 -11.45
N SER A 13 -19.43 -7.60 -11.91
CA SER A 13 -18.72 -8.67 -11.19
C SER A 13 -17.21 -8.55 -11.39
N ALA A 14 -16.73 -8.23 -12.59
CA ALA A 14 -15.31 -8.02 -12.87
C ALA A 14 -14.74 -6.82 -12.08
N VAL A 15 -15.46 -5.69 -12.06
CA VAL A 15 -15.07 -4.48 -11.31
C VAL A 15 -15.04 -4.73 -9.79
N ARG A 16 -15.82 -5.68 -9.27
CA ARG A 16 -15.84 -5.99 -7.83
C ARG A 16 -14.50 -6.53 -7.33
N HIS A 17 -13.71 -7.16 -8.19
CA HIS A 17 -12.37 -7.62 -7.86
C HIS A 17 -11.34 -6.48 -7.76
N ILE A 18 -11.67 -5.29 -8.29
CA ILE A 18 -10.85 -4.07 -8.27
C ILE A 18 -11.35 -3.11 -7.16
N ALA A 19 -11.81 -3.65 -6.03
CA ALA A 19 -12.28 -2.80 -4.93
C ALA A 19 -11.07 -2.16 -4.21
N PRO A 20 -10.99 -0.81 -4.07
CA PRO A 20 -9.79 -0.10 -3.59
C PRO A 20 -9.43 -0.30 -2.09
N GLY A 21 -9.99 -1.31 -1.41
CA GLY A 21 -9.78 -1.57 0.03
C GLY A 21 -9.15 -2.92 0.37
N SER A 22 -8.89 -3.80 -0.60
CA SER A 22 -8.36 -5.15 -0.35
C SER A 22 -6.84 -5.21 -0.19
N TRP A 23 -6.11 -4.10 -0.34
CA TRP A 23 -4.64 -4.03 -0.24
C TRP A 23 -4.07 -4.63 1.04
N ARG A 24 -4.78 -4.53 2.17
CA ARG A 24 -4.37 -5.16 3.45
C ARG A 24 -4.45 -6.68 3.45
N ARG A 25 -5.06 -7.30 2.43
CA ARG A 25 -5.20 -8.76 2.25
C ARG A 25 -4.58 -9.20 0.92
N HIS A 26 -3.68 -8.41 0.35
CA HIS A 26 -3.03 -8.76 -0.90
C HIS A 26 -2.20 -10.05 -0.69
N PRO A 27 -2.37 -11.10 -1.52
CA PRO A 27 -1.71 -12.38 -1.32
C PRO A 27 -0.18 -12.29 -1.39
N GLY A 28 0.35 -11.26 -2.06
CA GLY A 28 1.78 -10.96 -2.14
C GLY A 28 2.38 -10.25 -0.91
N VAL A 29 1.61 -9.96 0.16
CA VAL A 29 2.11 -9.30 1.37
C VAL A 29 1.84 -10.15 2.60
N ARG A 30 2.90 -10.47 3.35
CA ARG A 30 2.80 -11.24 4.61
C ARG A 30 1.94 -10.48 5.63
N THR A 31 0.76 -11.01 5.93
CA THR A 31 -0.21 -10.36 6.84
C THR A 31 -0.57 -11.28 8.01
N GLY A 32 -0.83 -10.71 9.19
CA GLY A 32 -1.44 -11.42 10.32
C GLY A 32 -0.48 -12.28 11.17
N GLU A 33 -0.57 -13.60 11.07
CA GLU A 33 0.15 -14.58 11.90
C GLU A 33 1.59 -14.87 11.45
N GLN A 34 1.96 -14.42 10.26
CA GLN A 34 3.33 -14.56 9.72
C GLN A 34 4.30 -13.47 10.19
N LEU A 35 3.81 -12.49 10.95
CA LEU A 35 4.55 -11.36 11.50
C LEU A 35 5.11 -11.74 12.87
N THR A 36 6.40 -11.50 13.07
CA THR A 36 7.06 -11.65 14.36
C THR A 36 6.45 -10.70 15.41
N ARG A 37 6.58 -11.04 16.69
CA ARG A 37 6.05 -10.19 17.79
C ARG A 37 6.57 -8.76 17.74
N GLY A 38 7.80 -8.56 17.26
CA GLY A 38 8.41 -7.24 17.06
C GLY A 38 7.70 -6.41 15.99
N GLU A 39 7.28 -7.04 14.89
CA GLU A 39 6.60 -6.34 13.79
C GLU A 39 5.18 -5.91 14.16
N ARG A 40 4.48 -6.71 14.99
CA ARG A 40 3.18 -6.29 15.57
C ARG A 40 3.34 -5.10 16.53
N ALA A 41 4.39 -5.11 17.35
CA ALA A 41 4.66 -3.99 18.25
C ALA A 41 5.02 -2.72 17.47
N ALA A 42 5.82 -2.84 16.42
CA ALA A 42 6.18 -1.74 15.54
C ALA A 42 4.96 -1.13 14.82
N ASP A 43 4.05 -1.95 14.30
CA ASP A 43 2.82 -1.44 13.67
C ASP A 43 1.91 -0.72 14.65
N LYS A 44 1.75 -1.26 15.86
CA LYS A 44 0.95 -0.61 16.91
C LYS A 44 1.58 0.72 17.34
N MET A 45 2.91 0.75 17.51
CA MET A 45 3.65 1.97 17.85
C MET A 45 3.59 3.02 16.73
N ARG A 46 3.76 2.62 15.46
CA ARG A 46 3.65 3.52 14.30
C ARG A 46 2.27 4.16 14.21
N ASN A 47 1.21 3.38 14.44
CA ASN A 47 -0.15 3.91 14.38
C ASN A 47 -0.46 4.89 15.54
N SER A 48 0.23 4.75 16.69
CA SER A 48 0.11 5.70 17.81
C SER A 48 1.01 6.94 17.68
N MET A 49 2.18 6.85 17.04
CA MET A 49 3.11 7.98 16.87
C MET A 49 2.66 8.99 15.80
N GLY A 50 1.85 8.57 14.82
CA GLY A 50 1.36 9.45 13.75
C GLY A 50 0.14 10.32 14.11
N SER A 51 -0.36 10.25 15.34
CA SER A 51 -1.56 10.98 15.77
C SER A 51 -1.20 12.36 16.31
N TRP A 52 -1.97 13.39 15.93
CA TRP A 52 -1.88 14.75 16.49
C TRP A 52 -2.00 14.78 18.01
N MET A 53 -2.70 13.81 18.60
CA MET A 53 -2.85 13.70 20.05
C MET A 53 -1.51 13.45 20.77
N PHE A 54 -0.54 12.78 20.13
CA PHE A 54 0.78 12.51 20.72
C PHE A 54 1.57 13.80 20.94
N VAL A 55 1.50 14.74 19.99
CA VAL A 55 2.15 16.05 20.08
C VAL A 55 1.62 16.84 21.27
N PHE A 56 0.29 16.87 21.45
CA PHE A 56 -0.34 17.55 22.59
C PHE A 56 0.06 16.95 23.94
N VAL A 57 0.17 15.62 24.04
CA VAL A 57 0.64 14.95 25.27
C VAL A 57 2.10 15.32 25.57
N ALA A 58 2.97 15.36 24.56
CA ALA A 58 4.37 15.73 24.73
C ALA A 58 4.52 17.19 25.22
N VAL A 59 3.76 18.12 24.63
CA VAL A 59 3.75 19.54 25.05
C VAL A 59 3.18 19.69 26.47
N ALA A 60 2.09 18.97 26.78
CA ALA A 60 1.50 19.00 28.13
C ALA A 60 2.46 18.42 29.17
N PHE A 61 3.15 17.31 28.87
CA PHE A 61 4.17 16.75 29.75
C PHE A 61 5.31 17.73 30.00
N LEU A 62 5.80 18.42 28.95
CA LEU A 62 6.83 19.45 29.08
C LEU A 62 6.35 20.61 29.98
N ALA A 63 5.13 21.10 29.78
CA ALA A 63 4.55 22.17 30.59
C ALA A 63 4.37 21.76 32.06
N VAL A 64 3.90 20.54 32.32
CA VAL A 64 3.78 19.99 33.68
C VAL A 64 5.15 19.86 34.34
N TRP A 65 6.14 19.34 33.63
CA TRP A 65 7.50 19.17 34.16
C TRP A 65 8.17 20.51 34.48
N MET A 66 8.00 21.51 33.61
CA MET A 66 8.50 22.86 33.84
C MET A 66 7.82 23.49 35.06
N THR A 67 6.51 23.30 35.21
CA THR A 67 5.73 23.80 36.35
C THR A 67 6.16 23.12 37.65
N LEU A 68 6.38 21.80 37.65
CA LEU A 68 6.90 21.06 38.80
C LEU A 68 8.26 21.59 39.23
N ASN A 69 9.20 21.79 38.31
CA ASN A 69 10.54 22.28 38.64
C ASN A 69 10.51 23.67 39.27
N VAL A 70 9.68 24.59 38.75
CA VAL A 70 9.52 25.94 39.32
C VAL A 70 8.90 25.88 40.72
N LEU A 71 7.90 25.01 40.95
CA LEU A 71 7.27 24.81 42.26
C LEU A 71 8.24 24.20 43.28
N LEU A 72 9.04 23.20 42.89
CA LEU A 72 10.01 22.55 43.77
C LEU A 72 11.15 23.49 44.16
N ASP A 73 11.63 24.32 43.22
CA ASP A 73 12.65 25.35 43.49
C ASP A 73 12.12 26.39 44.50
N THR A 74 10.87 26.83 44.31
CA THR A 74 10.22 27.82 45.20
C THR A 74 9.91 27.24 46.59
N SER A 75 9.57 25.95 46.70
CA SER A 75 9.09 25.35 47.96
C SER A 75 10.19 24.75 48.84
N THR A 76 11.35 24.39 48.29
CA THR A 76 12.35 23.57 49.00
C THR A 76 13.76 24.17 48.98
N GLY A 77 13.99 25.24 48.21
CA GLY A 77 15.30 25.89 48.06
C GLY A 77 16.40 24.99 47.49
N HIS A 78 16.03 23.80 47.00
CA HIS A 78 16.91 22.84 46.34
C HIS A 78 16.60 22.84 44.85
N THR A 79 17.55 23.32 44.06
CA THR A 79 17.45 23.34 42.61
C THR A 79 17.72 21.94 42.06
N PHE A 80 16.67 21.11 42.00
CA PHE A 80 16.75 19.73 41.52
C PHE A 80 17.11 19.64 40.02
N ASP A 81 16.81 20.70 39.23
CA ASP A 81 17.26 20.87 37.84
C ASP A 81 17.46 22.36 37.50
N ALA A 82 18.69 22.87 37.70
CA ALA A 82 19.05 24.27 37.46
C ALA A 82 19.14 24.57 35.97
N TYR A 83 18.84 25.81 35.56
CA TYR A 83 19.01 26.25 34.18
C TYR A 83 20.48 26.02 33.74
N PRO A 84 20.78 25.27 32.66
CA PRO A 84 19.90 24.68 31.65
C PRO A 84 19.51 23.23 31.98
N PHE A 85 18.20 22.92 32.01
CA PHE A 85 17.60 21.64 32.42
C PHE A 85 18.29 20.38 31.84
N ILE A 86 19.33 19.88 32.51
CA ILE A 86 20.27 18.91 31.94
C ILE A 86 19.62 17.53 31.85
N LEU A 87 18.80 17.19 32.86
CA LEU A 87 18.09 15.92 32.93
C LEU A 87 16.95 15.87 31.92
N LEU A 88 16.21 16.97 31.77
CA LEU A 88 15.17 17.07 30.75
C LEU A 88 15.77 16.91 29.34
N ASN A 89 16.87 17.62 29.06
CA ASN A 89 17.48 17.58 27.75
C ASN A 89 18.07 16.20 27.44
N LEU A 90 18.63 15.51 28.44
CA LEU A 90 19.12 14.13 28.33
C LEU A 90 17.98 13.15 28.01
N VAL A 91 16.88 13.23 28.74
CA VAL A 91 15.70 12.37 28.53
C VAL A 91 15.10 12.64 27.15
N LEU A 92 14.91 13.90 26.76
CA LEU A 92 14.39 14.26 25.43
C LEU A 92 15.30 13.78 24.30
N SER A 93 16.62 13.89 24.46
CA SER A 93 17.59 13.39 23.48
C SER A 93 17.51 11.87 23.33
N CYS A 94 17.37 11.15 24.46
CA CYS A 94 17.20 9.71 24.45
C CYS A 94 15.87 9.29 23.78
N VAL A 95 14.77 9.98 24.07
CA VAL A 95 13.47 9.74 23.43
C VAL A 95 13.56 10.00 21.93
N ALA A 96 14.21 11.08 21.50
CA ALA A 96 14.40 11.39 20.08
C ALA A 96 15.26 10.32 19.36
N ALA A 97 16.32 9.84 20.00
CA ALA A 97 17.15 8.75 19.47
C ALA A 97 16.34 7.44 19.32
N LEU A 98 15.52 7.09 20.33
CA LEU A 98 14.62 5.94 20.27
C LEU A 98 13.57 6.10 19.16
N GLN A 99 13.01 7.30 19.01
CA GLN A 99 12.08 7.63 17.92
C GLN A 99 12.72 7.39 16.55
N GLY A 100 13.95 7.87 16.34
CA GLY A 100 14.70 7.65 15.09
C GLY A 100 14.93 6.16 14.80
N ALA A 101 15.29 5.38 15.81
CA ALA A 101 15.49 3.93 15.66
C ALA A 101 14.18 3.19 15.30
N ILE A 102 13.07 3.53 15.96
CA ILE A 102 11.75 2.96 15.66
C ILE A 102 11.32 3.32 14.23
N LEU A 103 11.53 4.57 13.82
CA LEU A 103 11.25 5.03 12.46
C LEU A 103 12.05 4.24 11.42
N LEU A 104 13.34 3.99 11.69
CA LEU A 104 14.20 3.21 10.79
C LEU A 104 13.75 1.75 10.66
N ILE A 105 13.35 1.12 11.76
CA ILE A 105 12.79 -0.25 11.76
C ILE A 105 11.48 -0.27 10.96
N ALA A 106 10.61 0.72 11.19
CA ALA A 106 9.34 0.85 10.50
C ALA A 106 9.52 1.09 8.98
N ALA A 107 10.52 1.89 8.61
CA ALA A 107 10.90 2.15 7.23
C ALA A 107 11.45 0.88 6.55
N LYS A 108 12.39 0.17 7.20
CA LYS A 108 12.94 -1.11 6.68
C LYS A 108 11.84 -2.12 6.38
N ARG A 109 10.83 -2.25 7.25
CA ARG A 109 9.69 -3.13 7.00
C ARG A 109 8.81 -2.67 5.84
N SER A 110 8.54 -1.37 5.75
CA SER A 110 7.77 -0.82 4.63
C SER A 110 8.47 -1.04 3.28
N ASP A 111 9.80 -0.93 3.26
CA ASP A 111 10.63 -1.17 2.06
C ASP A 111 10.64 -2.66 1.67
N GLN A 112 10.77 -3.57 2.64
CA GLN A 112 10.66 -5.01 2.41
C GLN A 112 9.31 -5.39 1.77
N VAL A 113 8.20 -4.90 2.34
CA VAL A 113 6.86 -5.14 1.81
C VAL A 113 6.71 -4.56 0.39
N ALA A 114 7.27 -3.38 0.13
CA ALA A 114 7.23 -2.77 -1.19
C ALA A 114 8.02 -3.59 -2.22
N SER A 115 9.18 -4.13 -1.84
CA SER A 115 9.98 -5.00 -2.70
C SER A 115 9.27 -6.32 -3.02
N GLU A 116 8.65 -6.97 -2.02
CA GLU A 116 7.85 -8.19 -2.23
C GLU A 116 6.68 -7.93 -3.19
N LEU A 117 5.97 -6.81 -2.99
CA LEU A 117 4.84 -6.43 -3.84
C LEU A 117 5.29 -6.13 -5.28
N ALA A 118 6.43 -5.45 -5.46
CA ALA A 118 6.97 -5.14 -6.78
C ALA A 118 7.35 -6.42 -7.55
N GLN A 119 7.87 -7.44 -6.86
CA GLN A 119 8.18 -8.72 -7.49
C GLN A 119 6.90 -9.45 -7.94
N HIS A 120 5.88 -9.49 -7.09
CA HIS A 120 4.60 -10.11 -7.45
C HIS A 120 3.90 -9.36 -8.60
N ASP A 121 3.97 -8.03 -8.61
CA ASP A 121 3.40 -7.20 -9.69
C ASP A 121 4.12 -7.45 -11.02
N TYR A 122 5.45 -7.58 -10.98
CA TYR A 122 6.25 -7.93 -12.16
C TYR A 122 5.89 -9.31 -12.74
N GLU A 123 5.70 -10.32 -11.88
CA GLU A 123 5.29 -11.66 -12.32
C GLU A 123 3.88 -11.63 -12.95
N ALA A 124 2.95 -10.90 -12.35
CA ALA A 124 1.60 -10.73 -12.90
C ALA A 124 1.60 -9.98 -14.24
N ASP A 125 2.45 -8.95 -14.40
CA ASP A 125 2.64 -8.24 -15.66
C ASP A 125 3.19 -9.16 -16.75
N CYS A 126 4.21 -9.97 -16.42
CA CYS A 126 4.75 -10.97 -17.35
C CYS A 126 3.68 -11.95 -17.82
N GLN A 127 2.89 -12.50 -16.89
CA GLN A 127 1.80 -13.43 -17.21
C GLN A 127 0.72 -12.77 -18.07
N SER A 128 0.35 -11.52 -17.76
CA SER A 128 -0.59 -10.74 -18.56
C SER A 128 -0.08 -10.52 -19.98
N ARG A 129 1.21 -10.21 -20.14
CA ARG A 129 1.85 -10.03 -21.44
C ARG A 129 1.86 -11.31 -22.26
N GLU A 130 2.14 -12.45 -21.66
CA GLU A 130 2.07 -13.76 -22.32
C GLU A 130 0.64 -14.05 -22.80
N MET A 131 -0.36 -13.86 -21.94
CA MET A 131 -1.77 -14.05 -22.32
C MET A 131 -2.19 -13.11 -23.46
N LEU A 132 -1.74 -11.85 -23.44
CA LEU A 132 -1.99 -10.90 -24.53
C LEU A 132 -1.33 -11.32 -25.84
N GLN A 133 -0.13 -11.90 -25.80
CA GLN A 133 0.53 -12.43 -26.99
C GLN A 133 -0.28 -13.57 -27.60
N VAL A 134 -0.69 -14.56 -26.79
CA VAL A 134 -1.53 -15.68 -27.24
C VAL A 134 -2.83 -15.18 -27.84
N LEU A 135 -3.53 -14.25 -27.17
CA LEU A 135 -4.75 -13.64 -27.70
C LEU A 135 -4.50 -12.94 -29.04
N THR A 136 -3.39 -12.23 -29.18
CA THR A 136 -3.06 -11.53 -30.43
C THR A 136 -2.81 -12.50 -31.58
N GLU A 137 -2.16 -13.64 -31.30
CA GLU A 137 -1.96 -14.71 -32.27
C GLU A 137 -3.30 -15.34 -32.69
N GLU A 138 -4.17 -15.65 -31.73
CA GLU A 138 -5.53 -16.14 -32.02
C GLU A 138 -6.33 -15.13 -32.86
N PHE A 139 -6.29 -13.84 -32.52
CA PHE A 139 -6.92 -12.79 -33.31
C PHE A 139 -6.34 -12.68 -34.73
N ALA A 140 -5.03 -12.85 -34.89
CA ALA A 140 -4.39 -12.84 -36.20
C ALA A 140 -4.88 -14.02 -37.07
N THR A 141 -4.97 -15.23 -36.49
CA THR A 141 -5.47 -16.41 -37.21
C THR A 141 -6.96 -16.30 -37.59
N LEU A 142 -7.79 -15.74 -36.70
CA LEU A 142 -9.20 -15.46 -37.02
C LEU A 142 -9.33 -14.42 -38.15
N ARG A 143 -8.46 -13.41 -38.15
CA ARG A 143 -8.45 -12.37 -39.18
C ARG A 143 -8.06 -12.94 -40.55
N THR A 144 -7.11 -13.88 -40.62
CA THR A 144 -6.74 -14.53 -41.88
C THR A 144 -7.86 -15.42 -42.39
N GLN A 145 -8.50 -16.22 -41.53
CA GLN A 145 -9.66 -17.03 -41.91
C GLN A 145 -10.81 -16.18 -42.48
N HIS A 146 -11.13 -15.07 -41.82
CA HIS A 146 -12.18 -14.16 -42.29
C HIS A 146 -11.82 -13.52 -43.66
N ALA A 147 -10.54 -13.21 -43.88
CA ALA A 147 -10.06 -12.70 -45.16
C ALA A 147 -10.23 -13.76 -46.28
N GLU A 148 -9.84 -15.01 -46.01
CA GLU A 148 -10.02 -16.13 -46.96
C GLU A 148 -11.49 -16.37 -47.28
N GLN A 149 -12.36 -16.41 -46.26
CA GLN A 149 -13.80 -16.54 -46.47
C GLN A 149 -14.37 -15.41 -47.33
N SER A 150 -13.94 -14.16 -47.08
CA SER A 150 -14.39 -13.03 -47.91
C SER A 150 -13.93 -13.13 -49.37
N GLN A 151 -12.73 -13.66 -49.61
CA GLN A 151 -12.21 -13.91 -50.96
C GLN A 151 -12.98 -15.04 -51.67
N GLN A 152 -13.27 -16.14 -50.96
CA GLN A 152 -14.09 -17.23 -51.49
C GLN A 152 -15.48 -16.75 -51.90
N LEU A 153 -16.13 -15.93 -51.06
CA LEU A 153 -17.42 -15.33 -51.40
C LEU A 153 -17.33 -14.43 -52.64
N ALA A 154 -16.28 -13.61 -52.75
CA ALA A 154 -16.07 -12.76 -53.93
C ALA A 154 -15.84 -13.59 -55.20
N GLU A 155 -15.10 -14.69 -55.12
CA GLU A 155 -14.86 -15.60 -56.25
C GLU A 155 -16.15 -16.32 -56.68
N LEU A 156 -16.95 -16.80 -55.73
CA LEU A 156 -18.26 -17.42 -56.02
C LEU A 156 -19.22 -16.44 -56.71
N ILE A 157 -19.25 -15.19 -56.27
CA ILE A 157 -20.03 -14.13 -56.92
C ILE A 157 -19.53 -13.89 -58.36
N ALA A 158 -18.21 -13.88 -58.58
CA ALA A 158 -17.62 -13.67 -59.91
C ALA A 158 -17.87 -14.85 -60.88
N ARG A 159 -17.98 -16.08 -60.37
CA ARG A 159 -18.28 -17.29 -61.16
C ARG A 159 -19.76 -17.49 -61.47
N LEU A 160 -20.67 -16.80 -60.80
CA LEU A 160 -22.10 -16.92 -61.09
C LEU A 160 -22.38 -16.36 -62.50
N PRO A 161 -23.02 -17.14 -63.40
CA PRO A 161 -23.42 -16.63 -64.70
C PRO A 161 -24.40 -15.46 -64.50
N GLN A 162 -24.05 -14.30 -65.03
CA GLN A 162 -24.95 -13.16 -65.11
C GLN A 162 -25.98 -13.46 -66.19
N GLY A 163 -27.06 -14.14 -65.78
CA GLY A 163 -28.24 -14.38 -66.61
C GLY A 163 -29.08 -13.14 -66.80
#